data_AF-A0A0P7AHZ4-F1
#
_entry.id   AF-A0A0P7AHZ4-F1
#
_cell.length_a   1.000
_cell.length_b   1.000
_cell.length_c   1.000
_cell.angle_alpha   90.00
_cell.angle_beta   90.00
_cell.angle_gamma   90.00
#
_symmetry.space_group_name_H-M   'P 1'
#
loop_
_entity.id
_entity.type
_entity.pdbx_description
1 polymer ?
#
loop_
_entity_poly.entity_id
_entity_poly.type
_entity_poly.pdbx_seq_one_letter_code
_entity_poly.pdbx_strand_id
1 'polypeptide(L)'
;MLTLVLGLLMLFQLSGQTVFKGRVLDDTTREPIPYVNIGIVDLGIGTVSDEEGFFLMKFNANKLPPLTTILFSALGYETLNFPITKISEQGIANQDILLVPKALELNEVVVSNKGEEFIRDNVGYRNFGERSYGYWKDNVAEGGELATRVVVKDGLRKLEQLSFQVWHNPSDSLLLRVNVYDDDGGISRLPGTPLNKSGKSIFCTIKKSKEGTNELVKVDLKPYDIYVTDDFIISLELLEVYGPTALGLVIPAAFNQYGSYRRYSSQDKWVKFTDTNMAYYVESSLLVSKKQAERFQRKLERKEKKSPTIAGFAISKGKMIPKVTVINNDTGESTKTDAQGRYRLAAQKKDIIIFRKEGYKDLNLIVGEKPTMNARLQEQ
;
A
#
# COMPACT_ATOMS: atom_id res chain seq x y z
N MET A 1 44.76 -59.07 -10.89
CA MET A 1 44.14 -58.42 -9.73
C MET A 1 43.92 -56.95 -10.09
N LEU A 2 42.87 -56.53 -10.79
CA LEU A 2 41.43 -56.71 -10.57
C LEU A 2 41.06 -56.75 -9.09
N THR A 3 40.24 -55.78 -8.68
CA THR A 3 39.60 -55.54 -7.37
C THR A 3 40.44 -54.81 -6.31
N LEU A 4 39.81 -53.77 -5.72
CA LEU A 4 40.20 -53.03 -4.52
C LEU A 4 41.36 -52.03 -4.60
N VAL A 5 41.09 -50.85 -5.16
CA VAL A 5 41.06 -49.59 -4.40
C VAL A 5 39.96 -48.76 -5.07
N LEU A 6 38.70 -49.13 -4.90
CA LEU A 6 37.89 -48.59 -3.81
C LEU A 6 37.91 -47.06 -3.92
N GLY A 7 37.06 -46.52 -4.77
CA GLY A 7 35.81 -46.08 -4.20
C GLY A 7 35.96 -44.77 -3.41
N LEU A 8 36.91 -43.90 -3.78
CA LEU A 8 36.68 -42.45 -3.63
C LEU A 8 35.61 -42.05 -4.67
N LEU A 9 34.42 -42.63 -4.50
CA LEU A 9 33.19 -41.93 -4.79
C LEU A 9 33.38 -40.58 -4.09
N MET A 10 33.73 -39.56 -4.87
CA MET A 10 33.20 -38.24 -4.63
C MET A 10 31.68 -38.43 -4.59
N LEU A 11 31.18 -38.82 -3.42
CA LEU A 11 29.89 -38.38 -2.94
C LEU A 11 30.02 -36.85 -2.88
N PHE A 12 29.96 -36.21 -4.05
CA PHE A 12 29.35 -34.91 -4.13
C PHE A 12 27.97 -35.14 -3.54
N GLN A 13 27.85 -34.83 -2.25
CA GLN A 13 26.55 -34.62 -1.64
C GLN A 13 25.97 -33.46 -2.44
N LEU A 14 25.23 -33.81 -3.51
CA LEU A 14 24.23 -32.95 -4.11
C LEU A 14 23.47 -32.38 -2.93
N SER A 15 23.71 -31.11 -2.64
CA SER A 15 23.02 -30.41 -1.59
C SER A 15 21.57 -30.35 -2.03
N GLY A 16 20.76 -31.30 -1.56
CA GLY A 16 19.37 -31.43 -1.94
C GLY A 16 18.64 -30.15 -1.57
N GLN A 17 18.12 -29.44 -2.56
CA GLN A 17 17.13 -28.41 -2.32
C GLN A 17 15.87 -29.11 -1.82
N THR A 18 15.52 -28.86 -0.56
CA THR A 18 14.25 -29.28 0.01
C THR A 18 13.14 -28.42 -0.59
N VAL A 19 12.10 -29.07 -1.10
CA VAL A 19 10.88 -28.42 -1.58
C VAL A 19 9.75 -28.81 -0.63
N PHE A 20 9.25 -27.83 0.10
CA PHE A 20 8.08 -27.98 0.95
C PHE A 20 6.90 -27.29 0.28
N LYS A 21 5.85 -28.06 -0.01
CA LYS A 21 4.65 -27.57 -0.67
C LYS A 21 3.42 -28.17 -0.01
N GLY A 22 2.32 -27.45 -0.08
CA GLY A 22 1.09 -27.86 0.58
C GLY A 22 -0.01 -26.85 0.33
N ARG A 23 -1.06 -26.94 1.14
CA ARG A 23 -2.21 -26.03 1.10
C ARG A 23 -2.53 -25.57 2.51
N VAL A 24 -2.79 -24.28 2.69
CA VAL A 24 -3.19 -23.74 3.99
C VAL A 24 -4.70 -23.59 4.04
N LEU A 25 -5.33 -24.17 5.06
CA LEU A 25 -6.77 -24.21 5.25
C LEU A 25 -7.15 -23.70 6.65
N ASP A 26 -8.36 -23.18 6.76
CA ASP A 26 -9.01 -22.92 8.03
C ASP A 26 -9.34 -24.24 8.73
N ASP A 27 -8.95 -24.39 10.00
CA ASP A 27 -9.18 -25.64 10.74
C ASP A 27 -10.67 -25.92 11.02
N THR A 28 -11.50 -24.88 11.05
CA THR A 28 -12.95 -24.93 11.29
C THR A 28 -13.72 -25.14 9.99
N THR A 29 -13.55 -24.25 9.00
CA THR A 29 -14.37 -24.26 7.77
C THR A 29 -13.79 -25.15 6.68
N ARG A 30 -12.50 -25.47 6.75
CA ARG A 30 -11.72 -26.16 5.70
C ARG A 30 -11.62 -25.39 4.39
N GLU A 31 -11.99 -24.11 4.40
CA GLU A 31 -11.79 -23.22 3.26
C GLU A 31 -10.30 -22.84 3.14
N PRO A 32 -9.80 -22.61 1.92
CA PRO A 32 -8.43 -22.17 1.72
C PRO A 32 -8.19 -20.78 2.31
N ILE A 33 -7.01 -20.60 2.90
CA ILE A 33 -6.57 -19.30 3.42
C ILE A 33 -5.59 -18.70 2.40
N PRO A 34 -5.98 -17.62 1.71
CA PRO A 34 -5.13 -17.03 0.70
C PRO A 34 -4.00 -16.21 1.32
N TYR A 35 -2.85 -16.16 0.64
CA TYR A 35 -1.74 -15.26 0.97
C TYR A 35 -1.17 -15.40 2.39
N VAL A 36 -1.16 -16.59 2.96
CA VAL A 36 -0.54 -16.88 4.25
C VAL A 36 0.96 -16.63 4.15
N ASN A 37 1.51 -15.90 5.11
CA ASN A 37 2.95 -15.66 5.19
C ASN A 37 3.65 -16.89 5.77
N ILE A 38 4.59 -17.47 5.01
CA ILE A 38 5.26 -18.73 5.35
C ILE A 38 6.76 -18.49 5.32
N GLY A 39 7.46 -18.72 6.43
CA GLY A 39 8.90 -18.45 6.46
C GLY A 39 9.62 -19.00 7.67
N ILE A 40 10.95 -19.04 7.57
CA ILE A 40 11.82 -19.33 8.70
C ILE A 40 12.31 -18.00 9.26
N VAL A 41 12.04 -17.78 10.54
CA VAL A 41 12.35 -16.53 11.23
C VAL A 41 13.82 -16.16 11.06
N ASP A 42 14.06 -14.90 10.69
CA ASP A 42 15.39 -14.28 10.62
C ASP A 42 16.36 -14.87 9.58
N LEU A 43 15.92 -15.75 8.69
CA LEU A 43 16.78 -16.37 7.67
C LEU A 43 16.57 -15.82 6.26
N GLY A 44 15.59 -14.94 6.05
CA GLY A 44 15.23 -14.46 4.71
C GLY A 44 14.70 -15.56 3.79
N ILE A 45 14.27 -16.70 4.34
CA ILE A 45 13.71 -17.82 3.59
C ILE A 45 12.19 -17.82 3.83
N GLY A 46 11.41 -17.53 2.79
CA GLY A 46 9.96 -17.51 2.87
C GLY A 46 9.27 -17.51 1.51
N THR A 47 7.95 -17.63 1.57
CA THR A 47 7.00 -17.54 0.44
C THR A 47 5.65 -17.09 1.01
N VAL A 48 4.67 -16.89 0.13
CA VAL A 48 3.27 -16.72 0.52
C VAL A 48 2.42 -17.78 -0.17
N SER A 49 1.27 -18.13 0.40
CA SER A 49 0.32 -18.97 -0.35
C SER A 49 -0.39 -18.18 -1.45
N ASP A 50 -0.89 -18.86 -2.48
CA ASP A 50 -1.71 -18.27 -3.53
C ASP A 50 -3.17 -18.05 -3.07
N GLU A 51 -4.03 -17.66 -4.00
CA GLU A 51 -5.45 -17.40 -3.75
C GLU A 51 -6.25 -18.66 -3.34
N GLU A 52 -5.80 -19.85 -3.76
CA GLU A 52 -6.35 -21.13 -3.33
C GLU A 52 -5.65 -21.73 -2.11
N GLY A 53 -4.72 -20.99 -1.49
CA GLY A 53 -3.99 -21.38 -0.30
C GLY A 53 -2.83 -22.33 -0.54
N PHE A 54 -2.48 -22.65 -1.80
CA PHE A 54 -1.31 -23.47 -2.08
C PHE A 54 -0.02 -22.67 -1.91
N PHE A 55 1.05 -23.34 -1.48
CA PHE A 55 2.36 -22.72 -1.33
C PHE A 55 3.48 -23.63 -1.82
N LEU A 56 4.62 -23.03 -2.15
CA LEU A 56 5.84 -23.74 -2.48
C LEU A 56 7.05 -22.99 -1.92
N MET A 57 7.69 -23.58 -0.92
CA MET A 57 8.88 -23.05 -0.27
C MET A 57 10.09 -23.92 -0.62
N LYS A 58 11.18 -23.30 -1.08
CA LYS A 58 12.44 -24.00 -1.38
C LYS A 58 13.53 -23.56 -0.43
N PHE A 59 14.22 -24.50 0.19
CA PHE A 59 15.33 -24.23 1.10
C PHE A 59 16.31 -25.39 1.16
N ASN A 60 17.42 -25.24 1.88
CA ASN A 60 18.39 -26.31 2.07
C ASN A 60 18.31 -26.81 3.52
N ALA A 61 17.58 -27.91 3.75
CA ALA A 61 17.36 -28.44 5.09
C ALA A 61 18.68 -28.79 5.81
N ASN A 62 19.70 -29.23 5.08
CA ASN A 62 21.00 -29.61 5.67
C ASN A 62 21.79 -28.42 6.24
N LYS A 63 21.41 -27.18 5.88
CA LYS A 63 22.01 -25.96 6.42
C LYS A 63 21.25 -25.39 7.61
N LEU A 64 20.15 -26.02 8.02
CA LEU A 64 19.28 -25.53 9.08
C LEU A 64 19.48 -26.35 10.36
N PRO A 65 19.42 -25.72 11.54
CA PRO A 65 19.39 -26.44 12.81
C PRO A 65 18.21 -27.43 12.89
N PRO A 66 18.35 -28.61 13.52
CA PRO A 66 17.27 -29.60 13.61
C PRO A 66 15.99 -29.11 14.31
N LEU A 67 16.10 -28.12 15.20
CA LEU A 67 14.97 -27.54 15.94
C LEU A 67 14.29 -26.37 15.19
N THR A 68 14.67 -26.13 13.93
CA THR A 68 14.09 -25.05 13.14
C THR A 68 12.58 -25.27 12.93
N THR A 69 11.81 -24.20 13.03
CA THR A 69 10.38 -24.17 12.71
C THR A 69 10.13 -23.26 11.51
N ILE A 70 9.17 -23.66 10.68
CA ILE A 70 8.57 -22.82 9.66
C ILE A 70 7.34 -22.18 10.30
N LEU A 71 7.29 -20.85 10.26
CA LEU A 71 6.19 -20.08 10.77
C LEU A 71 5.15 -19.88 9.67
N PHE A 72 3.89 -20.14 10.00
CA PHE A 72 2.73 -19.77 9.19
C PHE A 72 1.95 -18.70 9.94
N SER A 73 1.70 -17.56 9.30
CA SER A 73 0.97 -16.45 9.90
C SER A 73 0.02 -15.79 8.90
N ALA A 74 -1.21 -15.54 9.35
CA ALA A 74 -2.21 -14.79 8.60
C ALA A 74 -3.04 -13.94 9.57
N LEU A 75 -3.53 -12.79 9.10
CA LEU A 75 -4.40 -11.95 9.90
C LEU A 75 -5.70 -12.70 10.22
N GLY A 76 -6.11 -12.69 11.50
CA GLY A 76 -7.28 -13.41 11.97
C GLY A 76 -7.02 -14.87 12.38
N TYR A 77 -5.77 -15.35 12.32
CA TYR A 77 -5.41 -16.72 12.70
C TYR A 77 -4.32 -16.76 13.76
N GLU A 78 -4.29 -17.86 14.52
CA GLU A 78 -3.16 -18.17 15.39
C GLU A 78 -1.92 -18.51 14.55
N THR A 79 -0.76 -18.05 15.01
CA THR A 79 0.51 -18.36 14.36
C THR A 79 0.88 -19.82 14.60
N LEU A 80 1.11 -20.58 13.54
CA LEU A 80 1.53 -21.97 13.63
C LEU A 80 3.05 -22.09 13.46
N ASN A 81 3.68 -22.74 14.45
CA ASN A 81 5.08 -23.16 14.37
C ASN A 81 5.15 -24.61 13.89
N PHE A 82 5.61 -24.83 12.66
CA PHE A 82 5.70 -26.15 12.04
C PHE A 82 7.16 -26.65 12.06
N PRO A 83 7.51 -27.70 12.84
CA PRO A 83 8.88 -28.22 12.87
C PRO A 83 9.34 -28.76 11.52
N ILE A 84 10.54 -28.40 11.07
CA ILE A 84 11.09 -28.88 9.78
C ILE A 84 11.23 -30.42 9.75
N THR A 85 11.36 -31.05 10.91
CA THR A 85 11.45 -32.51 11.06
C THR A 85 10.16 -33.24 10.71
N LYS A 86 9.02 -32.55 10.65
CA LYS A 86 7.73 -33.12 10.21
C LYS A 86 7.59 -33.16 8.69
N ILE A 87 8.51 -32.56 7.94
CA ILE A 87 8.52 -32.61 6.49
C ILE A 87 9.04 -34.00 6.09
N SER A 88 8.20 -34.81 5.45
CA SER A 88 8.57 -36.17 5.07
C SER A 88 9.75 -36.18 4.08
N GLU A 89 10.74 -37.03 4.33
CA GLU A 89 11.86 -37.29 3.40
C GLU A 89 11.35 -37.83 2.05
N GLN A 90 10.18 -38.48 2.05
CA GLN A 90 9.43 -38.79 0.83
C GLN A 90 8.83 -37.49 0.31
N GLY A 91 9.58 -36.84 -0.59
CA GLY A 91 9.15 -35.62 -1.24
C GLY A 91 7.77 -35.76 -1.87
N ILE A 92 7.11 -34.61 -2.05
CA ILE A 92 5.94 -34.44 -2.91
C ILE A 92 4.58 -34.84 -2.28
N ALA A 93 4.44 -35.06 -0.98
CA ALA A 93 3.10 -35.08 -0.38
C ALA A 93 2.56 -33.65 -0.22
N ASN A 94 1.47 -33.30 -0.91
CA ASN A 94 0.72 -32.07 -0.64
C ASN A 94 0.18 -32.16 0.78
N GLN A 95 0.74 -31.40 1.72
CA GLN A 95 0.29 -31.40 3.11
C GLN A 95 -0.71 -30.28 3.34
N ASP A 96 -1.85 -30.62 3.94
CA ASP A 96 -2.77 -29.63 4.45
C ASP A 96 -2.22 -29.08 5.77
N ILE A 97 -2.06 -27.76 5.81
CA ILE A 97 -1.65 -26.99 6.97
C ILE A 97 -2.89 -26.28 7.50
N LEU A 98 -3.25 -26.56 8.75
CA LEU A 98 -4.48 -26.07 9.35
C LEU A 98 -4.15 -24.91 10.28
N LEU A 99 -4.74 -23.74 10.01
CA LEU A 99 -4.64 -22.59 10.90
C LEU A 99 -5.92 -22.45 11.71
N VAL A 100 -5.75 -22.26 13.01
CA VAL A 100 -6.85 -22.04 13.95
C VAL A 100 -7.27 -20.56 13.87
N PRO A 101 -8.55 -20.25 13.61
CA PRO A 101 -9.04 -18.89 13.67
C PRO A 101 -8.81 -18.29 15.06
N LYS A 102 -8.24 -17.09 15.09
CA LYS A 102 -8.04 -16.35 16.33
C LYS A 102 -9.34 -15.65 16.69
N ALA A 103 -9.81 -15.83 17.91
CA ALA A 103 -10.88 -15.00 18.46
C ALA A 103 -10.41 -13.54 18.46
N LEU A 104 -10.99 -12.71 17.59
CA LEU A 104 -10.70 -11.29 17.55
C LEU A 104 -11.47 -10.63 18.70
N GLU A 105 -10.75 -10.21 19.74
CA GLU A 105 -11.29 -9.24 20.68
C GLU A 105 -11.43 -7.90 19.95
N LEU A 106 -12.65 -7.61 19.51
CA LEU A 106 -13.00 -6.32 18.94
C LEU A 106 -13.04 -5.30 20.09
N ASN A 107 -11.97 -4.53 20.23
CA ASN A 107 -11.98 -3.37 21.10
C ASN A 107 -12.87 -2.32 20.45
N GLU A 108 -14.09 -2.16 20.97
CA GLU A 108 -14.96 -1.07 20.54
C GLU A 108 -14.27 0.25 20.87
N VAL A 109 -13.97 1.04 19.84
CA VAL A 109 -13.50 2.40 20.01
C VAL A 109 -14.71 3.25 20.39
N VAL A 110 -15.01 3.29 21.69
CA VAL A 110 -16.10 4.12 22.22
C VAL A 110 -15.65 5.58 22.20
N VAL A 111 -15.93 6.27 21.09
CA VAL A 111 -15.86 7.73 21.07
C VAL A 111 -17.01 8.24 21.92
N SER A 112 -16.71 8.69 23.14
CA SER A 112 -17.75 9.21 24.02
C SER A 112 -18.38 10.44 23.35
N ASN A 113 -19.72 10.48 23.24
CA ASN A 113 -20.48 11.58 22.63
C ASN A 113 -20.34 12.94 23.37
N LYS A 114 -19.41 13.04 24.33
CA LYS A 114 -19.20 14.20 25.20
C LYS A 114 -18.02 15.05 24.72
N GLY A 115 -18.21 15.72 23.58
CA GLY A 115 -17.43 16.92 23.27
C GLY A 115 -16.21 16.74 22.37
N GLU A 116 -16.08 15.61 21.68
CA GLU A 116 -15.02 15.35 20.69
C GLU A 116 -15.60 15.08 19.30
N GLU A 117 -14.86 15.46 18.26
CA GLU A 117 -15.24 15.31 16.86
C GLU A 117 -14.01 14.99 16.01
N PHE A 118 -14.20 14.15 15.00
CA PHE A 118 -13.16 13.86 14.02
C PHE A 118 -13.05 15.01 13.02
N ILE A 119 -11.85 15.55 12.86
CA ILE A 119 -11.51 16.49 11.79
C ILE A 119 -10.58 15.86 10.78
N ARG A 120 -10.75 16.18 9.49
CA ARG A 120 -9.83 15.73 8.45
C ARG A 120 -8.41 16.22 8.74
N ASP A 121 -7.47 15.31 8.67
CA ASP A 121 -6.05 15.59 8.81
C ASP A 121 -5.25 14.65 7.91
N ASN A 122 -4.44 15.22 7.03
CA ASN A 122 -3.70 14.43 6.05
C ASN A 122 -2.24 14.32 6.48
N VAL A 123 -1.73 13.10 6.56
CA VAL A 123 -0.41 12.78 7.10
C VAL A 123 0.42 11.96 6.10
N GLY A 124 1.66 11.64 6.47
CA GLY A 124 2.60 10.97 5.57
C GLY A 124 3.24 11.93 4.59
N TYR A 125 3.73 11.40 3.47
CA TYR A 125 4.70 12.08 2.62
C TYR A 125 4.34 11.99 1.15
N ARG A 126 4.72 13.04 0.42
CA ARG A 126 4.58 13.14 -1.04
C ARG A 126 5.94 13.47 -1.62
N ASN A 127 6.19 12.96 -2.82
CA ASN A 127 7.32 13.38 -3.63
C ASN A 127 6.91 14.61 -4.46
N PHE A 128 7.72 15.67 -4.43
CA PHE A 128 7.55 16.93 -5.15
C PHE A 128 8.60 17.12 -6.25
N GLY A 129 9.21 16.03 -6.74
CA GLY A 129 10.22 16.02 -7.80
C GLY A 129 11.60 15.52 -7.35
N GLU A 130 11.70 14.96 -6.14
CA GLU A 130 12.92 14.32 -5.66
C GLU A 130 13.27 13.10 -6.51
N ARG A 131 14.56 12.81 -6.70
CA ARG A 131 15.04 11.66 -7.48
C ARG A 131 15.24 10.39 -6.64
N SER A 132 14.67 10.33 -5.43
CA SER A 132 14.80 9.18 -4.53
C SER A 132 13.60 8.24 -4.69
N TYR A 133 13.84 6.93 -4.62
CA TYR A 133 12.81 5.91 -4.77
C TYR A 133 13.19 4.64 -4.01
N GLY A 134 12.16 3.89 -3.62
CA GLY A 134 12.28 2.49 -3.22
C GLY A 134 11.94 1.59 -4.41
N TYR A 135 12.52 0.40 -4.43
CA TYR A 135 12.31 -0.55 -5.51
C TYR A 135 12.24 -1.99 -5.00
N TRP A 136 11.48 -2.81 -5.72
CA TRP A 136 11.59 -4.27 -5.66
C TRP A 136 12.19 -4.76 -6.97
N LYS A 137 13.22 -5.59 -6.86
CA LYS A 137 13.92 -6.20 -7.99
C LYS A 137 14.21 -7.65 -7.63
N ASP A 138 14.10 -8.52 -8.64
CA ASP A 138 14.31 -9.96 -8.56
C ASP A 138 13.24 -10.67 -7.70
N ASN A 139 12.71 -11.80 -8.17
CA ASN A 139 11.55 -12.51 -7.56
C ASN A 139 11.87 -13.19 -6.21
N VAL A 140 12.88 -12.74 -5.48
CA VAL A 140 13.41 -13.40 -4.27
C VAL A 140 12.65 -12.98 -3.00
N ALA A 141 11.50 -12.30 -3.11
CA ALA A 141 10.88 -11.67 -1.95
C ALA A 141 9.35 -11.62 -2.00
N GLU A 142 8.67 -12.72 -2.34
CA GLU A 142 7.28 -12.89 -1.90
C GLU A 142 7.23 -12.81 -0.36
N GLY A 143 6.36 -11.96 0.17
CA GLY A 143 6.32 -11.56 1.58
C GLY A 143 7.33 -10.46 1.96
N GLY A 144 8.12 -9.96 1.01
CA GLY A 144 9.03 -8.84 1.25
C GLY A 144 8.28 -7.52 1.39
N GLU A 145 8.69 -6.70 2.35
CA GLU A 145 8.00 -5.44 2.66
C GLU A 145 8.90 -4.22 2.53
N LEU A 146 8.28 -3.12 2.13
CA LEU A 146 8.84 -1.78 2.20
C LEU A 146 7.94 -0.91 3.05
N ALA A 147 8.52 -0.33 4.10
CA ALA A 147 7.77 0.38 5.12
C ALA A 147 8.33 1.78 5.35
N THR A 148 7.50 2.70 5.82
CA THR A 148 7.92 4.05 6.21
C THR A 148 7.22 4.46 7.50
N ARG A 149 7.96 5.15 8.38
CA ARG A 149 7.38 5.73 9.58
C ARG A 149 6.63 7.01 9.24
N VAL A 150 5.37 7.09 9.59
CA VAL A 150 4.51 8.26 9.45
C VAL A 150 4.46 8.99 10.79
N VAL A 151 5.11 10.15 10.83
CA VAL A 151 5.10 10.99 12.03
C VAL A 151 3.82 11.83 12.07
N VAL A 152 3.12 11.81 13.19
CA VAL A 152 1.84 12.50 13.37
C VAL A 152 1.77 13.25 14.68
N LYS A 153 0.78 14.12 14.78
CA LYS A 153 0.40 14.69 16.07
C LYS A 153 -0.37 13.64 16.88
N ASP A 154 -0.02 13.54 18.16
CA ASP A 154 -0.70 12.73 19.17
C ASP A 154 -2.22 12.94 19.16
N GLY A 155 -2.92 11.83 19.35
CA GLY A 155 -4.37 11.77 19.48
C GLY A 155 -4.96 10.67 18.61
N LEU A 156 -6.12 10.17 19.03
CA LEU A 156 -6.81 9.09 18.33
C LEU A 156 -7.13 9.51 16.88
N ARG A 157 -6.57 8.77 15.93
CA ARG A 157 -6.65 9.05 14.51
C ARG A 157 -7.17 7.85 13.76
N LYS A 158 -8.18 8.08 12.94
CA LYS A 158 -8.74 7.08 12.02
C LYS A 158 -8.05 7.17 10.67
N LEU A 159 -7.53 6.07 10.15
CA LEU A 159 -6.94 6.01 8.81
C LEU A 159 -8.03 5.77 7.77
N GLU A 160 -8.08 6.59 6.72
CA GLU A 160 -9.17 6.55 5.73
C GLU A 160 -8.71 6.08 4.35
N GLN A 161 -7.55 6.53 3.86
CA GLN A 161 -7.05 6.14 2.55
C GLN A 161 -5.52 6.22 2.52
N LEU A 162 -4.86 5.17 2.04
CA LEU A 162 -3.45 5.22 1.66
C LEU A 162 -3.36 5.60 0.18
N SER A 163 -2.43 6.49 -0.16
CA SER A 163 -2.12 6.85 -1.54
C SER A 163 -0.62 6.88 -1.77
N PHE A 164 -0.18 6.33 -2.89
CA PHE A 164 1.23 6.36 -3.30
C PHE A 164 1.32 6.33 -4.82
N GLN A 165 2.41 6.87 -5.37
CA GLN A 165 2.65 6.84 -6.80
C GLN A 165 3.41 5.57 -7.20
N VAL A 166 3.17 5.11 -8.42
CA VAL A 166 3.97 4.07 -9.07
C VAL A 166 4.62 4.72 -10.28
N TRP A 167 5.95 4.80 -10.26
CA TRP A 167 6.73 5.33 -11.38
C TRP A 167 7.01 4.26 -12.42
N HIS A 168 7.10 3.01 -12.00
CA HIS A 168 7.34 1.90 -12.91
C HIS A 168 6.84 0.59 -12.33
N ASN A 169 6.12 -0.17 -13.14
CA ASN A 169 5.82 -1.58 -12.95
C ASN A 169 5.80 -2.25 -14.33
N PRO A 170 6.79 -3.10 -14.66
CA PRO A 170 6.87 -3.76 -15.96
C PRO A 170 6.01 -5.03 -16.06
N SER A 171 5.65 -5.63 -14.92
CA SER A 171 4.81 -6.83 -14.80
C SER A 171 3.36 -6.53 -15.23
N ASP A 172 2.60 -7.56 -15.62
CA ASP A 172 1.19 -7.39 -16.01
C ASP A 172 0.40 -6.81 -14.83
N SER A 173 0.53 -7.44 -13.66
CA SER A 173 0.11 -6.83 -12.42
C SER A 173 0.87 -7.37 -11.21
N LEU A 174 0.79 -6.63 -10.11
CA LEU A 174 1.33 -7.02 -8.81
C LEU A 174 0.20 -6.99 -7.79
N LEU A 175 0.10 -8.01 -6.94
CA LEU A 175 -0.73 -7.96 -5.75
C LEU A 175 0.12 -7.57 -4.56
N LEU A 176 -0.29 -6.51 -3.86
CA LEU A 176 0.33 -6.08 -2.62
C LEU A 176 -0.64 -6.14 -1.46
N ARG A 177 -0.12 -6.35 -0.24
CA ARG A 177 -0.82 -6.11 1.02
C ARG A 177 -0.37 -4.81 1.65
N VAL A 178 -1.30 -4.06 2.24
CA VAL A 178 -1.00 -2.93 3.12
C VAL A 178 -1.03 -3.42 4.56
N ASN A 179 0.07 -3.20 5.29
CA ASN A 179 0.12 -3.42 6.73
C ASN A 179 0.34 -2.11 7.48
N VAL A 180 -0.18 -2.03 8.71
CA VAL A 180 -0.03 -0.89 9.61
C VAL A 180 0.50 -1.42 10.94
N TYR A 181 1.57 -0.81 11.44
CA TYR A 181 2.27 -1.24 12.66
C TYR A 181 2.47 -0.08 13.63
N ASP A 182 2.49 -0.43 14.91
CA ASP A 182 3.12 0.37 15.96
C ASP A 182 4.65 0.22 15.85
N ASP A 183 5.40 1.16 16.42
CA ASP A 183 6.86 1.04 16.58
C ASP A 183 7.27 0.50 17.96
N ASP A 184 6.28 0.20 18.81
CA ASP A 184 6.34 -0.29 20.17
C ASP A 184 7.26 0.55 21.09
N GLY A 185 7.51 1.80 20.73
CA GLY A 185 8.41 2.70 21.46
C GLY A 185 9.88 2.28 21.45
N GLY A 186 10.28 1.34 20.60
CA GLY A 186 11.66 0.83 20.54
C GLY A 186 12.67 1.88 20.09
N ILE A 187 13.92 1.78 20.57
CA ILE A 187 15.01 2.73 20.21
C ILE A 187 15.21 2.80 18.69
N SER A 188 15.15 1.64 18.01
CA SER A 188 15.30 1.52 16.57
C SER A 188 14.04 1.88 15.78
N ARG A 189 12.90 2.10 16.46
CA ARG A 189 11.61 2.50 15.88
C ARG A 189 11.23 1.62 14.68
N LEU A 190 11.47 0.31 14.78
CA LEU A 190 11.17 -0.66 13.72
C LEU A 190 9.68 -1.03 13.74
N PRO A 191 9.11 -1.54 12.63
CA PRO A 191 7.75 -2.07 12.65
C PRO A 191 7.62 -3.21 13.66
N GLY A 192 6.68 -3.03 14.59
CA GLY A 192 6.41 -3.94 15.70
C GLY A 192 4.99 -4.49 15.62
N THR A 193 4.15 -4.16 16.61
CA THR A 193 2.79 -4.69 16.73
C THR A 193 1.88 -4.33 15.55
N PRO A 194 1.24 -5.31 14.86
CA PRO A 194 0.24 -5.02 13.83
C PRO A 194 -1.03 -4.33 14.40
N LEU A 195 -1.44 -3.23 13.78
CA LEU A 195 -2.56 -2.39 14.21
C LEU A 195 -3.88 -2.67 13.48
N ASN A 196 -3.88 -3.42 12.38
CA ASN A 196 -5.12 -3.86 11.75
C ASN A 196 -5.80 -4.94 12.60
N LYS A 197 -6.92 -4.59 13.24
CA LYS A 197 -7.72 -5.51 14.08
C LYS A 197 -9.02 -5.98 13.40
N SER A 198 -9.24 -5.62 12.13
CA SER A 198 -10.49 -5.95 11.40
C SER A 198 -10.65 -7.43 11.07
N GLY A 199 -9.59 -8.23 11.20
CA GLY A 199 -9.54 -9.62 10.73
C GLY A 199 -9.44 -9.77 9.21
N LYS A 200 -9.34 -8.67 8.46
CA LYS A 200 -9.31 -8.69 6.99
C LYS A 200 -8.04 -8.04 6.46
N SER A 201 -7.34 -8.75 5.58
CA SER A 201 -6.16 -8.24 4.88
C SER A 201 -6.55 -7.11 3.91
N ILE A 202 -5.67 -6.12 3.77
CA ILE A 202 -5.88 -4.96 2.92
C ILE A 202 -5.09 -5.16 1.63
N PHE A 203 -5.77 -5.44 0.53
CA PHE A 203 -5.10 -5.72 -0.74
C PHE A 203 -5.16 -4.54 -1.71
N CYS A 204 -4.13 -4.39 -2.53
CA CYS A 204 -4.17 -3.52 -3.69
C CYS A 204 -3.44 -4.13 -4.89
N THR A 205 -4.03 -4.02 -6.07
CA THR A 205 -3.43 -4.50 -7.31
C THR A 205 -2.85 -3.34 -8.11
N ILE A 206 -1.58 -3.43 -8.47
CA ILE A 206 -0.90 -2.48 -9.35
C ILE A 206 -0.84 -3.08 -10.75
N LYS A 207 -1.38 -2.38 -11.75
CA LYS A 207 -1.28 -2.82 -13.15
C LYS A 207 0.04 -2.36 -13.78
N LYS A 208 0.36 -2.92 -14.95
CA LYS A 208 1.48 -2.49 -15.76
C LYS A 208 1.43 -0.98 -16.01
N SER A 209 2.52 -0.29 -15.73
CA SER A 209 2.60 1.16 -15.93
C SER A 209 2.51 1.51 -17.41
N LYS A 210 1.73 2.55 -17.73
CA LYS A 210 1.76 3.17 -19.07
C LYS A 210 3.01 4.03 -19.20
N GLU A 211 3.67 3.91 -20.35
CA GLU A 211 4.89 4.66 -20.64
C GLU A 211 4.67 6.16 -20.50
N GLY A 212 5.59 6.85 -19.81
CA GLY A 212 5.53 8.29 -19.56
C GLY A 212 4.49 8.74 -18.52
N THR A 213 3.87 7.81 -17.77
CA THR A 213 2.88 8.14 -16.73
C THR A 213 3.34 7.71 -15.34
N ASN A 214 2.98 8.50 -14.32
CA ASN A 214 3.09 8.14 -12.92
C ASN A 214 1.67 7.90 -12.39
N GLU A 215 1.34 6.66 -12.08
CA GLU A 215 -0.02 6.32 -11.63
C GLU A 215 -0.15 6.54 -10.12
N LEU A 216 -1.22 7.21 -9.69
CA LEU A 216 -1.54 7.36 -8.27
C LEU A 216 -2.45 6.20 -7.84
N VAL A 217 -1.91 5.29 -7.04
CA VAL A 217 -2.68 4.22 -6.41
C VAL A 217 -3.37 4.78 -5.16
N LYS A 218 -4.64 4.42 -4.98
CA LYS A 218 -5.45 4.75 -3.80
C LYS A 218 -6.03 3.48 -3.22
N VAL A 219 -5.79 3.25 -1.93
CA VAL A 219 -6.30 2.09 -1.19
C VAL A 219 -7.25 2.61 -0.12
N ASP A 220 -8.52 2.22 -0.21
CA ASP A 220 -9.53 2.58 0.79
C ASP A 220 -9.29 1.80 2.08
N LEU A 221 -9.08 2.52 3.19
CA LEU A 221 -8.84 1.95 4.50
C LEU A 221 -10.09 1.99 5.39
N LYS A 222 -11.15 2.70 4.98
CA LYS A 222 -12.37 2.86 5.77
C LYS A 222 -13.03 1.54 6.17
N PRO A 223 -13.11 0.50 5.31
CA PRO A 223 -13.73 -0.77 5.67
C PRO A 223 -13.03 -1.53 6.79
N TYR A 224 -11.77 -1.20 7.09
CA TYR A 224 -10.94 -1.91 8.07
C TYR A 224 -10.89 -1.21 9.43
N ASP A 225 -11.50 -0.02 9.55
CA ASP A 225 -11.66 0.72 10.81
C ASP A 225 -10.37 0.83 11.64
N ILE A 226 -9.27 1.24 10.99
CA ILE A 226 -7.94 1.26 11.62
C ILE A 226 -7.72 2.57 12.35
N TYR A 227 -7.33 2.46 13.62
CA TYR A 227 -7.00 3.60 14.49
C TYR A 227 -5.55 3.54 14.95
N VAL A 228 -4.94 4.72 15.10
CA VAL A 228 -3.60 4.94 15.64
C VAL A 228 -3.66 6.10 16.64
N THR A 229 -2.82 6.12 17.66
CA THR A 229 -2.76 7.22 18.65
C THR A 229 -1.52 8.10 18.49
N ASP A 230 -0.46 7.52 17.95
CA ASP A 230 0.87 8.11 17.85
C ASP A 230 1.43 7.86 16.44
N ASP A 231 2.73 8.10 16.27
CA ASP A 231 3.45 7.68 15.08
C ASP A 231 3.19 6.21 14.78
N PHE A 232 3.08 5.90 13.50
CA PHE A 232 2.83 4.54 13.03
C PHE A 232 3.67 4.25 11.81
N ILE A 233 3.71 2.99 11.41
CA ILE A 233 4.43 2.56 10.22
C ILE A 233 3.44 1.93 9.26
N ILE A 234 3.44 2.39 8.00
CA ILE A 234 2.74 1.71 6.90
C ILE A 234 3.77 0.99 6.05
N SER A 235 3.43 -0.25 5.65
CA SER A 235 4.19 -1.00 4.67
C SER A 235 3.35 -1.48 3.51
N LEU A 236 4.05 -1.74 2.40
CA LEU A 236 3.56 -2.52 1.28
C LEU A 236 4.33 -3.84 1.23
N GLU A 237 3.60 -4.95 1.24
CA GLU A 237 4.12 -6.31 1.13
C GLU A 237 3.83 -6.87 -0.26
N LEU A 238 4.84 -7.42 -0.93
CA LEU A 238 4.65 -8.08 -2.22
C LEU A 238 4.09 -9.50 -2.00
N LEU A 239 2.91 -9.78 -2.54
CA LEU A 239 2.30 -11.10 -2.46
C LEU A 239 2.47 -11.89 -3.75
N GLU A 240 2.20 -11.27 -4.89
CA GLU A 240 2.17 -11.99 -6.15
C GLU A 240 2.59 -11.11 -7.33
N VAL A 241 3.28 -11.73 -8.29
CA VAL A 241 3.71 -11.12 -9.55
C VAL A 241 3.02 -11.84 -10.70
N TYR A 242 2.08 -11.17 -11.36
CA TYR A 242 1.36 -11.73 -12.50
C TYR A 242 2.06 -11.42 -13.82
N GLY A 243 2.04 -12.41 -14.70
CA GLY A 243 2.55 -12.33 -16.06
C GLY A 243 4.04 -12.71 -16.20
N PRO A 244 4.55 -12.78 -17.43
CA PRO A 244 5.87 -13.35 -17.72
C PRO A 244 7.03 -12.37 -17.48
N THR A 245 6.75 -11.10 -17.20
CA THR A 245 7.78 -10.06 -17.03
C THR A 245 8.26 -10.03 -15.57
N ALA A 246 9.59 -9.99 -15.41
CA ALA A 246 10.23 -9.94 -14.10
C ALA A 246 9.79 -8.72 -13.27
N LEU A 247 9.81 -8.89 -11.95
CA LEU A 247 9.54 -7.83 -10.97
C LEU A 247 10.46 -6.62 -11.16
N GLY A 248 9.86 -5.42 -11.18
CA GLY A 248 10.58 -4.15 -11.30
C GLY A 248 9.78 -2.97 -10.79
N LEU A 249 9.13 -3.11 -9.64
CA LEU A 249 8.30 -2.05 -9.06
C LEU A 249 9.17 -0.90 -8.54
N VAL A 250 8.87 0.33 -8.95
CA VAL A 250 9.52 1.56 -8.49
C VAL A 250 8.48 2.51 -7.91
N ILE A 251 8.70 2.91 -6.65
CA ILE A 251 7.85 3.84 -5.91
C ILE A 251 8.71 5.01 -5.44
N PRO A 252 8.28 6.27 -5.62
CA PRO A 252 9.02 7.42 -5.13
C PRO A 252 9.19 7.44 -3.62
N ALA A 253 10.31 8.01 -3.19
CA ALA A 253 10.56 8.42 -1.82
C ALA A 253 10.48 9.95 -1.72
N ALA A 254 10.21 10.46 -0.53
CA ALA A 254 10.18 11.88 -0.20
C ALA A 254 11.40 12.24 0.66
N PHE A 255 11.91 13.47 0.51
CA PHE A 255 12.91 14.00 1.44
C PHE A 255 12.24 14.30 2.78
N ASN A 256 12.47 13.41 3.73
CA ASN A 256 12.29 13.57 5.18
C ASN A 256 13.27 12.62 5.89
N GLN A 257 13.42 12.73 7.20
CA GLN A 257 14.50 12.06 7.97
C GLN A 257 14.00 10.94 8.90
N TYR A 258 12.74 10.52 8.81
CA TYR A 258 12.18 9.56 9.78
C TYR A 258 12.48 8.11 9.41
N GLY A 259 12.84 7.87 8.15
CA GLY A 259 13.36 6.59 7.68
C GLY A 259 12.33 5.64 7.10
N SER A 260 12.88 4.75 6.27
CA SER A 260 12.17 3.62 5.69
C SER A 260 12.87 2.31 6.07
N TYR A 261 12.06 1.26 6.17
CA TYR A 261 12.44 -0.06 6.62
C TYR A 261 12.11 -1.08 5.55
N ARG A 262 12.83 -2.18 5.56
CA ARG A 262 12.55 -3.31 4.69
C ARG A 262 12.78 -4.62 5.41
N ARG A 263 12.11 -5.65 4.93
CA ARG A 263 12.42 -7.06 5.17
C ARG A 263 12.27 -7.81 3.85
N TYR A 264 13.10 -8.81 3.62
CA TYR A 264 13.13 -9.51 2.32
C TYR A 264 12.16 -10.68 2.23
N SER A 265 11.63 -11.13 3.37
CA SER A 265 10.52 -12.06 3.45
C SER A 265 9.68 -11.76 4.68
N SER A 266 8.48 -12.31 4.75
CA SER A 266 7.49 -11.99 5.78
C SER A 266 7.92 -12.35 7.21
N GLN A 267 8.94 -13.20 7.37
CA GLN A 267 9.51 -13.61 8.66
C GLN A 267 10.97 -13.19 8.84
N ASP A 268 11.49 -12.31 7.98
CA ASP A 268 12.83 -11.78 8.09
C ASP A 268 12.89 -10.57 9.04
N LYS A 269 14.10 -10.24 9.49
CA LYS A 269 14.34 -9.07 10.34
C LYS A 269 14.01 -7.79 9.58
N TRP A 270 13.38 -6.87 10.30
CA TRP A 270 13.29 -5.49 9.84
C TRP A 270 14.66 -4.82 9.87
N VAL A 271 15.01 -4.16 8.78
CA VAL A 271 16.22 -3.35 8.66
C VAL A 271 15.83 -1.95 8.23
N LYS A 272 16.25 -0.94 9.00
CA LYS A 272 16.24 0.45 8.52
C LYS A 272 17.29 0.58 7.42
N PHE A 273 16.87 0.88 6.20
CA PHE A 273 17.79 0.91 5.06
C PHE A 273 18.11 2.33 4.58
N THR A 274 17.33 3.33 5.00
CA THR A 274 17.53 4.74 4.66
C THR A 274 16.82 5.65 5.66
N ASP A 275 17.28 6.91 5.75
CA ASP A 275 16.58 7.97 6.48
C ASP A 275 15.46 8.63 5.65
N THR A 276 15.46 8.41 4.33
CA THR A 276 14.38 8.88 3.45
C THR A 276 13.09 8.12 3.72
N ASN A 277 11.95 8.79 3.55
CA ASN A 277 10.65 8.17 3.72
C ASN A 277 10.09 7.75 2.36
N MET A 278 9.41 6.60 2.28
CA MET A 278 8.56 6.32 1.12
C MET A 278 7.47 7.38 0.99
N ALA A 279 7.11 7.76 -0.25
CA ALA A 279 6.08 8.76 -0.53
C ALA A 279 4.66 8.18 -0.35
N TYR A 280 4.39 7.67 0.85
CA TYR A 280 3.09 7.18 1.30
C TYR A 280 2.33 8.33 1.95
N TYR A 281 1.23 8.72 1.32
CA TYR A 281 0.35 9.77 1.78
C TYR A 281 -0.93 9.15 2.34
N VAL A 282 -1.36 9.61 3.51
CA VAL A 282 -2.51 9.05 4.20
C VAL A 282 -3.55 10.13 4.45
N GLU A 283 -4.74 9.94 3.90
CA GLU A 283 -5.92 10.68 4.35
C GLU A 283 -6.41 10.06 5.65
N SER A 284 -6.59 10.89 6.68
CA SER A 284 -7.00 10.44 8.00
C SER A 284 -7.91 11.47 8.66
N SER A 285 -8.48 11.08 9.79
CA SER A 285 -9.27 11.98 10.64
C SER A 285 -8.76 11.93 12.08
N LEU A 286 -8.43 13.08 12.65
CA LEU A 286 -7.95 13.21 14.03
C LEU A 286 -9.12 13.57 14.96
N LEU A 287 -9.29 12.83 16.04
CA LEU A 287 -10.24 13.15 17.09
C LEU A 287 -9.73 14.34 17.89
N VAL A 288 -10.55 15.40 17.98
CA VAL A 288 -10.22 16.63 18.69
C VAL A 288 -11.41 17.12 19.48
N SER A 289 -11.19 18.02 20.44
CA SER A 289 -12.32 18.69 21.12
C SER A 289 -13.18 19.50 20.15
N LYS A 290 -14.48 19.65 20.44
CA LYS A 290 -15.40 20.50 19.66
C LYS A 290 -14.87 21.90 19.40
N LYS A 291 -14.25 22.53 20.40
CA LYS A 291 -13.63 23.85 20.26
C LYS A 291 -12.51 23.87 19.21
N GLN A 292 -11.71 22.81 19.15
CA GLN A 292 -10.67 22.66 18.12
C GLN A 292 -11.29 22.39 16.75
N ALA A 293 -12.35 21.59 16.67
CA ALA A 293 -13.09 21.33 15.44
C ALA A 293 -13.70 22.61 14.85
N GLU A 294 -14.38 23.43 15.65
CA GLU A 294 -14.91 24.73 15.23
C GLU A 294 -13.80 25.67 14.73
N ARG A 295 -12.64 25.69 15.42
CA ARG A 295 -11.49 26.49 15.00
C ARG A 295 -10.92 26.01 13.66
N PHE A 296 -10.85 24.70 13.47
CA PHE A 296 -10.41 24.10 12.22
C PHE A 296 -11.36 24.44 11.07
N GLN A 297 -12.67 24.33 11.29
CA GLN A 297 -13.68 24.68 10.29
C GLN A 297 -13.61 26.15 9.88
N ARG A 298 -13.51 27.09 10.83
CA ARG A 298 -13.30 28.52 10.54
C ARG A 298 -12.01 28.78 9.75
N LYS A 299 -10.96 27.99 9.96
CA LYS A 299 -9.71 28.08 9.20
C LYS A 299 -9.90 27.61 7.76
N LEU A 300 -10.64 26.50 7.55
CA LEU A 300 -10.98 26.02 6.21
C LEU A 300 -11.81 27.04 5.44
N GLU A 301 -12.90 27.55 6.02
CA GLU A 301 -13.74 28.58 5.40
C GLU A 301 -12.94 29.84 5.02
N ARG A 302 -12.01 30.27 5.88
CA ARG A 302 -11.11 31.40 5.58
C ARG A 302 -10.15 31.08 4.45
N LYS A 303 -9.67 29.84 4.36
CA LYS A 303 -8.79 29.40 3.28
C LYS A 303 -9.55 29.35 1.96
N GLU A 304 -10.73 28.75 1.93
CA GLU A 304 -11.62 28.72 0.76
C GLU A 304 -11.95 30.13 0.25
N LYS A 305 -12.31 31.05 1.16
CA LYS A 305 -12.55 32.46 0.80
C LYS A 305 -11.31 33.18 0.24
N LYS A 306 -10.11 32.71 0.55
CA LYS A 306 -8.83 33.26 0.07
C LYS A 306 -8.26 32.50 -1.13
N SER A 307 -8.73 31.29 -1.42
CA SER A 307 -8.27 30.50 -2.56
C SER A 307 -8.52 31.29 -3.84
N PRO A 308 -7.51 31.45 -4.72
CA PRO A 308 -7.72 32.11 -5.98
C PRO A 308 -8.80 31.35 -6.76
N THR A 309 -9.83 32.08 -7.20
CA THR A 309 -10.84 31.53 -8.09
C THR A 309 -10.61 32.06 -9.48
N ILE A 310 -10.62 31.19 -10.47
CA ILE A 310 -10.80 31.59 -11.85
C ILE A 310 -12.30 31.69 -12.16
N ALA A 311 -12.66 32.60 -13.04
CA ALA A 311 -14.00 32.72 -13.58
C ALA A 311 -13.95 33.03 -15.07
N GLY A 312 -14.98 32.65 -15.80
CA GLY A 312 -15.10 32.99 -17.20
C GLY A 312 -16.30 32.36 -17.85
N PHE A 313 -16.26 32.31 -19.17
CA PHE A 313 -17.34 31.81 -20.00
C PHE A 313 -16.87 30.64 -20.86
N ALA A 314 -17.73 29.63 -21.03
CA ALA A 314 -17.59 28.65 -22.10
C ALA A 314 -18.34 29.14 -23.34
N ILE A 315 -17.63 29.22 -24.46
CA ILE A 315 -18.08 29.86 -25.70
C ILE A 315 -17.84 28.90 -26.87
N SER A 316 -18.79 28.76 -27.79
CA SER A 316 -18.56 28.16 -29.10
C SER A 316 -19.29 28.95 -30.17
N LYS A 317 -18.61 29.23 -31.29
CA LYS A 317 -19.13 30.03 -32.42
C LYS A 317 -19.85 31.33 -31.97
N GLY A 318 -19.28 32.00 -30.96
CA GLY A 318 -19.83 33.24 -30.40
C GLY A 318 -21.03 33.09 -29.44
N LYS A 319 -21.52 31.87 -29.20
CA LYS A 319 -22.61 31.59 -28.26
C LYS A 319 -22.09 31.05 -26.94
N MET A 320 -22.72 31.46 -25.84
CA MET A 320 -22.44 30.94 -24.51
C MET A 320 -23.01 29.53 -24.35
N ILE A 321 -22.24 28.62 -23.75
CA ILE A 321 -22.60 27.21 -23.64
C ILE A 321 -22.90 26.84 -22.19
N PRO A 322 -24.15 26.46 -21.85
CA PRO A 322 -24.50 26.00 -20.53
C PRO A 322 -24.12 24.52 -20.31
N LYS A 323 -24.04 24.10 -19.04
CA LYS A 323 -23.79 22.71 -18.62
C LYS A 323 -22.48 22.10 -19.16
N VAL A 324 -21.46 22.92 -19.43
CA VAL A 324 -20.08 22.44 -19.65
C VAL A 324 -19.51 22.08 -18.30
N THR A 325 -18.96 20.88 -18.15
CA THR A 325 -18.25 20.46 -16.93
C THR A 325 -16.86 21.06 -16.97
N VAL A 326 -16.49 21.81 -15.93
CA VAL A 326 -15.18 22.45 -15.78
C VAL A 326 -14.48 21.82 -14.59
N ILE A 327 -13.30 21.24 -14.80
CA ILE A 327 -12.60 20.43 -13.81
C ILE A 327 -11.19 20.98 -13.65
N ASN A 328 -10.75 21.23 -12.42
CA ASN A 328 -9.35 21.44 -12.12
C ASN A 328 -8.70 20.06 -12.00
N ASN A 329 -7.84 19.72 -12.96
CA ASN A 329 -7.21 18.41 -13.04
C ASN A 329 -6.25 18.13 -11.88
N ASP A 330 -5.64 19.18 -11.31
CA ASP A 330 -4.64 19.05 -10.26
C ASP A 330 -5.27 18.89 -8.87
N THR A 331 -6.43 19.51 -8.64
CA THR A 331 -7.15 19.42 -7.36
C THR A 331 -8.33 18.46 -7.38
N GLY A 332 -8.87 18.14 -8.55
CA GLY A 332 -10.11 17.38 -8.74
C GLY A 332 -11.40 18.19 -8.51
N GLU A 333 -11.29 19.48 -8.16
CA GLU A 333 -12.47 20.34 -8.02
C GLU A 333 -13.20 20.48 -9.36
N SER A 334 -14.54 20.54 -9.32
CA SER A 334 -15.32 20.71 -10.54
C SER A 334 -16.57 21.55 -10.33
N THR A 335 -17.04 22.15 -11.43
CA THR A 335 -18.28 22.91 -11.52
C THR A 335 -18.93 22.71 -12.89
N LYS A 336 -20.12 23.26 -13.09
CA LYS A 336 -20.78 23.32 -14.41
C LYS A 336 -21.12 24.74 -14.78
N THR A 337 -21.03 25.06 -16.07
CA THR A 337 -21.45 26.39 -16.54
C THR A 337 -22.96 26.60 -16.37
N ASP A 338 -23.35 27.81 -15.97
CA ASP A 338 -24.76 28.21 -15.82
C ASP A 338 -25.48 28.41 -17.17
N ALA A 339 -26.74 28.84 -17.15
CA ALA A 339 -27.53 29.09 -18.36
C ALA A 339 -26.91 30.14 -19.31
N GLN A 340 -26.06 31.03 -18.79
CA GLN A 340 -25.34 32.07 -19.52
C GLN A 340 -23.89 31.66 -19.83
N GLY A 341 -23.54 30.38 -19.66
CA GLY A 341 -22.23 29.82 -19.94
C GLY A 341 -21.13 30.24 -18.96
N ARG A 342 -21.48 30.88 -17.83
CA ARG A 342 -20.51 31.33 -16.81
C ARG A 342 -20.11 30.19 -15.90
N TYR A 343 -18.85 30.21 -15.46
CA TYR A 343 -18.37 29.35 -14.39
C TYR A 343 -17.46 30.11 -13.44
N ARG A 344 -17.31 29.56 -12.23
CA ARG A 344 -16.29 29.94 -11.25
C ARG A 344 -15.75 28.65 -10.61
N LEU A 345 -14.43 28.56 -10.50
CA LEU A 345 -13.74 27.37 -10.01
C LEU A 345 -12.52 27.80 -9.18
N ALA A 346 -12.22 27.12 -8.07
CA ALA A 346 -10.98 27.40 -7.36
C ALA A 346 -9.80 26.79 -8.14
N ALA A 347 -8.82 27.63 -8.45
CA ALA A 347 -7.66 27.22 -9.21
C ALA A 347 -6.51 28.19 -9.00
N GLN A 348 -5.31 27.65 -8.85
CA GLN A 348 -4.07 28.40 -8.70
C GLN A 348 -3.36 28.54 -10.03
N LYS A 349 -2.42 29.48 -10.10
CA LYS A 349 -1.56 29.67 -11.27
C LYS A 349 -0.85 28.35 -11.60
N LYS A 350 -0.85 28.00 -12.89
CA LYS A 350 -0.35 26.75 -13.48
C LYS A 350 -1.26 25.53 -13.37
N ASP A 351 -2.38 25.60 -12.66
CA ASP A 351 -3.34 24.49 -12.64
C ASP A 351 -3.87 24.21 -14.06
N ILE A 352 -4.13 22.95 -14.39
CA ILE A 352 -4.72 22.51 -15.66
C ILE A 352 -6.23 22.39 -15.49
N ILE A 353 -6.98 23.13 -16.30
CA ILE A 353 -8.44 23.16 -16.30
C ILE A 353 -8.98 22.47 -17.55
N ILE A 354 -9.82 21.46 -17.34
CA ILE A 354 -10.43 20.64 -18.38
C ILE A 354 -11.90 21.05 -18.54
N PHE A 355 -12.31 21.35 -19.77
CA PHE A 355 -13.68 21.64 -20.14
C PHE A 355 -14.25 20.47 -20.96
N ARG A 356 -15.33 19.85 -20.47
CA ARG A 356 -16.00 18.69 -21.07
C ARG A 356 -17.47 18.93 -21.30
N LYS A 357 -17.94 18.61 -22.51
CA LYS A 357 -19.36 18.56 -22.86
C LYS A 357 -19.56 17.60 -24.03
N GLU A 358 -20.60 16.79 -23.97
CA GLU A 358 -21.00 15.91 -25.07
C GLU A 358 -21.19 16.71 -26.37
N GLY A 359 -20.68 16.18 -27.49
CA GLY A 359 -20.67 16.85 -28.80
C GLY A 359 -19.54 17.87 -29.00
N TYR A 360 -18.64 18.06 -28.02
CA TYR A 360 -17.49 18.95 -28.11
C TYR A 360 -16.18 18.21 -27.87
N LYS A 361 -15.08 18.72 -28.42
CA LYS A 361 -13.73 18.27 -28.08
C LYS A 361 -13.33 18.78 -26.70
N ASP A 362 -12.70 17.93 -25.91
CA ASP A 362 -12.13 18.32 -24.61
C ASP A 362 -11.13 19.47 -24.80
N LEU A 363 -11.26 20.51 -23.98
CA LEU A 363 -10.34 21.64 -23.99
C LEU A 363 -9.60 21.71 -22.67
N ASN A 364 -8.27 21.72 -22.74
CA ASN A 364 -7.38 21.84 -21.59
C ASN A 364 -6.70 23.22 -21.61
N LEU A 365 -6.80 23.99 -20.52
CA LEU A 365 -6.20 25.31 -20.37
C LEU A 365 -5.36 25.38 -19.10
N ILE A 366 -4.24 26.11 -19.12
CA ILE A 366 -3.40 26.35 -17.94
C ILE A 366 -3.76 27.70 -17.32
N VAL A 367 -3.94 27.75 -15.99
CA VAL A 367 -4.23 28.99 -15.27
C VAL A 367 -3.05 29.97 -15.35
N GLY A 368 -3.32 31.15 -15.92
CA GLY A 368 -2.38 32.27 -15.99
C GLY A 368 -2.42 33.19 -14.76
N GLU A 369 -1.84 34.37 -14.88
CA GLU A 369 -1.79 35.39 -13.80
C GLU A 369 -3.16 36.02 -13.50
N LYS A 370 -4.06 36.06 -14.50
CA LYS A 370 -5.36 36.71 -14.38
C LYS A 370 -6.40 35.70 -13.87
N PRO A 371 -7.31 36.11 -12.96
CA PRO A 371 -8.40 35.27 -12.48
C PRO A 371 -9.51 35.07 -13.53
N THR A 372 -9.35 35.58 -14.75
CA THR A 372 -10.31 35.44 -15.84
C THR A 372 -9.82 34.44 -16.87
N MET A 373 -10.62 33.43 -17.19
CA MET A 373 -10.28 32.40 -18.19
C MET A 373 -11.52 32.01 -19.01
N ASN A 374 -11.58 32.44 -20.27
CA ASN A 374 -12.67 32.04 -21.17
C ASN A 374 -12.26 30.82 -21.99
N ALA A 375 -13.15 29.84 -22.07
CA ALA A 375 -12.96 28.61 -22.83
C ALA A 375 -13.66 28.70 -24.18
N ARG A 376 -12.94 28.45 -25.27
CA ARG A 376 -13.48 28.41 -26.63
C ARG A 376 -13.56 26.96 -27.10
N LEU A 377 -14.74 26.35 -26.96
CA LEU A 377 -14.98 24.95 -27.29
C LEU A 377 -15.23 24.77 -28.78
N GLN A 378 -14.72 23.66 -29.31
CA GLN A 378 -14.94 23.25 -30.70
C GLN A 378 -15.86 22.02 -30.71
N GLU A 379 -16.88 22.05 -31.55
CA GLU A 379 -17.74 20.89 -31.81
C GLU A 379 -16.90 19.78 -32.45
N GLN A 380 -17.28 18.53 -32.21
CA GLN A 380 -16.57 17.35 -32.74
C GLN A 380 -16.68 17.24 -34.26
#